data_AF-A0A2D5GAY5-F1
#
_entry.id   AF-A0A2D5GAY5-F1
#
_cell.length_a   1.000
_cell.length_b   1.000
_cell.length_c   1.000
_cell.angle_alpha   90.00
_cell.angle_beta   90.00
_cell.angle_gamma   90.00
#
_symmetry.space_group_name_H-M   'P 1'
#
loop_
_entity.id
_entity.type
_entity.pdbx_description
1 polymer ?
#
loop_
_entity_poly.entity_id
_entity_poly.type
_entity_poly.pdbx_seq_one_letter_code
_entity_poly.pdbx_strand_id
1 'polypeptide(L)'
;MSDYLAPLDDMNFLLSEVVDFPNVVEQTGCADASPDLVSAILEEAGKLATSVIAPLNRIGDAHGVKLTDEHNVVTPNGFAEAYQEYVNGGWGSLQFDPQFGGQGLPFSLAIPVQEMWHSANMAWGLCPLLSQGAVEAI
;
A
#
# COMPACT_ATOMS: atom_id res chain seq x y z
N MET A 1 -8.49 11.47 -19.15
CA MET A 1 -8.18 10.32 -18.27
C MET A 1 -8.07 10.94 -16.90
N SER A 2 -8.90 10.54 -15.93
CA SER A 2 -8.84 11.15 -14.60
C SER A 2 -7.59 10.64 -13.92
N ASP A 3 -6.68 11.55 -13.58
CA ASP A 3 -5.56 11.23 -12.71
C ASP A 3 -6.11 10.77 -11.36
N TYR A 4 -5.57 9.67 -10.84
CA TYR A 4 -5.92 9.20 -9.51
C TYR A 4 -5.45 10.22 -8.47
N LEU A 5 -6.32 10.57 -7.53
CA LEU A 5 -5.98 11.42 -6.39
C LEU A 5 -6.36 10.67 -5.12
N ALA A 6 -5.38 10.46 -4.24
CA ALA A 6 -5.63 9.85 -2.94
C ALA A 6 -6.58 10.72 -2.11
N PRO A 7 -7.67 10.16 -1.54
CA PRO A 7 -8.65 10.92 -0.76
C PRO A 7 -8.16 11.13 0.69
N LEU A 8 -7.00 11.79 0.84
CA LEU A 8 -6.31 11.93 2.13
C LEU A 8 -7.16 12.64 3.18
N ASP A 9 -7.95 13.64 2.80
CA ASP A 9 -8.82 14.37 3.73
C ASP A 9 -9.87 13.43 4.35
N ASP A 10 -10.47 12.56 3.54
CA ASP A 10 -11.48 11.60 3.99
C ASP A 10 -10.84 10.48 4.83
N MET A 11 -9.68 9.97 4.41
CA MET A 11 -8.93 8.96 5.17
C MET A 11 -8.52 9.48 6.55
N ASN A 12 -8.01 10.72 6.63
CA ASN A 12 -7.65 11.33 7.91
C ASN A 12 -8.89 11.55 8.78
N PHE A 13 -9.98 12.07 8.22
CA PHE A 13 -11.24 12.26 8.94
C PHE A 13 -11.79 10.94 9.50
N LEU A 14 -11.79 9.86 8.71
CA LEU A 14 -12.25 8.55 9.16
C LEU A 14 -11.41 8.03 10.32
N LEU A 15 -10.09 8.12 10.24
CA LEU A 15 -9.21 7.66 11.32
C LEU A 15 -9.36 8.51 12.60
N SER A 16 -9.41 9.84 12.47
CA SER A 16 -9.45 10.74 13.64
C SER A 16 -10.83 10.85 14.28
N GLU A 17 -11.89 11.00 13.48
CA GLU A 17 -13.23 11.36 13.98
C GLU A 17 -14.21 10.19 14.06
N VAL A 18 -14.00 9.12 13.28
CA VAL A 18 -14.96 8.01 13.17
C VAL A 18 -14.47 6.74 13.84
N VAL A 19 -13.22 6.35 13.57
CA VAL A 19 -12.63 5.10 14.07
C VAL A 19 -12.11 5.23 15.50
N ASP A 20 -11.87 6.45 15.99
CA ASP A 20 -11.15 6.72 17.24
C ASP A 20 -9.77 6.02 17.26
N PHE A 21 -8.95 6.36 16.26
CA PHE A 21 -7.63 5.77 16.08
C PHE A 21 -6.71 5.89 17.32
N PRO A 22 -6.71 6.97 18.12
CA PRO A 22 -5.95 7.03 19.36
C PRO A 22 -6.30 5.90 20.34
N ASN A 23 -7.59 5.59 20.50
CA ASN A 23 -8.00 4.45 21.33
C ASN A 23 -7.58 3.11 20.72
N VAL A 24 -7.61 2.97 19.38
CA VAL A 24 -7.07 1.75 18.71
C VAL A 24 -5.59 1.56 19.04
N VAL A 25 -4.79 2.63 18.95
CA VAL A 25 -3.35 2.60 19.26
C VAL A 25 -3.09 2.19 20.71
N GLU A 26 -3.86 2.72 21.66
CA GLU A 26 -3.77 2.33 23.07
C GLU A 26 -4.09 0.85 23.28
N GLN A 27 -5.17 0.35 22.66
CA GLN A 27 -5.62 -1.03 22.80
C GLN A 27 -4.69 -2.04 22.13
N THR A 28 -4.03 -1.68 21.03
CA THR A 28 -3.10 -2.57 20.32
C THR A 28 -1.66 -2.46 20.82
N GLY A 29 -1.37 -1.51 21.71
CA GLY A 29 0.00 -1.28 22.22
C GLY A 29 0.95 -0.70 21.17
N CYS A 30 0.43 -0.14 20.07
CA CYS A 30 1.21 0.41 18.96
C CYS A 30 1.62 1.87 19.22
N ALA A 31 2.24 2.15 20.37
CA ALA A 31 2.43 3.50 20.90
C ALA A 31 3.17 4.48 19.96
N ASP A 32 3.90 3.97 18.96
CA ASP A 32 4.63 4.76 17.98
C ASP A 32 3.73 5.42 16.91
N ALA A 33 2.46 5.02 16.80
CA ALA A 33 1.51 5.53 15.80
C ALA A 33 0.83 6.85 16.21
N SER A 34 1.60 7.93 16.31
CA SER A 34 1.06 9.27 16.61
C SER A 34 0.20 9.81 15.44
N PRO A 35 -0.75 10.76 15.69
CA PRO A 35 -1.56 11.36 14.63
C PRO A 35 -0.74 12.02 13.51
N ASP A 36 0.37 12.69 13.87
CA ASP A 36 1.27 13.31 12.91
C ASP A 36 1.98 12.25 12.05
N LEU A 37 2.41 11.14 12.66
CA LEU A 37 3.02 10.03 11.92
C LEU A 37 2.00 9.37 10.97
N VAL A 38 0.77 9.13 11.45
CA VAL A 38 -0.32 8.58 10.64
C VAL A 38 -0.59 9.45 9.42
N SER A 39 -0.72 10.77 9.62
CA SER A 39 -0.96 11.72 8.54
C SER A 39 0.19 11.71 7.53
N ALA A 40 1.44 11.71 8.00
CA ALA A 40 2.62 11.66 7.15
C ALA A 40 2.70 10.35 6.34
N ILE A 41 2.36 9.21 6.95
CA ILE A 41 2.30 7.90 6.27
C ILE A 41 1.27 7.93 5.14
N LEU A 42 0.07 8.47 5.39
CA LEU A 42 -0.97 8.59 4.37
C LEU A 42 -0.52 9.52 3.22
N GLU A 43 0.10 10.66 3.53
CA GLU A 43 0.61 11.58 2.51
C GLU A 43 1.68 10.94 1.61
N GLU A 44 2.67 10.27 2.20
CA GLU A 44 3.74 9.62 1.43
C GLU A 44 3.22 8.43 0.62
N ALA A 45 2.28 7.65 1.18
CA ALA A 45 1.63 6.58 0.44
C ALA A 45 0.79 7.15 -0.73
N GLY A 46 0.07 8.25 -0.50
CA GLY A 46 -0.68 8.95 -1.53
C GLY A 46 0.21 9.47 -2.68
N LYS A 47 1.42 9.94 -2.37
CA LYS A 47 2.41 10.35 -3.38
C LYS A 47 2.86 9.18 -4.24
N LEU A 48 3.19 8.03 -3.63
CA LEU A 48 3.58 6.82 -4.39
C LEU A 48 2.41 6.33 -5.25
N ALA A 49 1.20 6.27 -4.69
CA ALA A 49 0.00 5.82 -5.39
C ALA A 49 -0.30 6.70 -6.62
N THR A 50 -0.23 8.01 -6.44
CA THR A 50 -0.53 9.01 -7.49
C THR A 50 0.57 9.10 -8.54
N SER A 51 1.83 9.17 -8.12
CA SER A 51 2.94 9.55 -9.00
C SER A 51 3.59 8.35 -9.69
N VAL A 52 3.50 7.16 -9.10
CA VAL A 52 4.22 5.97 -9.55
C VAL A 52 3.27 4.87 -9.97
N ILE A 53 2.27 4.54 -9.14
CA ILE A 53 1.41 3.37 -9.39
C ILE A 53 0.29 3.69 -10.38
N ALA A 54 -0.41 4.81 -10.22
CA ALA A 54 -1.55 5.18 -11.06
C ALA A 54 -1.23 5.32 -12.56
N PRO A 55 -0.08 5.92 -12.97
CA PRO A 55 0.29 5.99 -14.39
C PRO A 55 0.45 4.62 -15.05
N LEU A 56 0.79 3.59 -14.27
CA LEU A 56 0.97 2.22 -14.76
C LEU A 56 -0.36 1.50 -15.01
N ASN A 57 -1.50 2.01 -14.55
CA ASN A 57 -2.78 1.33 -14.68
C ASN A 57 -3.16 1.11 -16.16
N ARG A 58 -3.06 2.17 -16.97
CA ARG A 58 -3.31 2.06 -18.42
C ARG A 58 -2.25 1.23 -19.15
N ILE A 59 -1.01 1.27 -18.70
CA ILE A 59 0.08 0.46 -19.28
C ILE A 59 -0.20 -1.03 -19.01
N GLY A 60 -0.63 -1.35 -17.80
CA GLY A 60 -1.02 -2.70 -17.41
C GLY A 60 -2.17 -3.24 -18.24
N ASP A 61 -3.24 -2.46 -18.40
CA ASP A 61 -4.39 -2.82 -19.23
C ASP A 61 -4.01 -3.03 -20.71
N ALA A 62 -3.21 -2.11 -21.28
CA ALA A 62 -2.86 -2.16 -22.70
C ALA A 62 -1.91 -3.30 -23.08
N HIS A 63 -1.03 -3.73 -22.17
CA HIS A 63 0.04 -4.68 -22.47
C HIS A 63 -0.13 -6.05 -21.84
N GLY A 64 -0.78 -6.15 -20.67
CA GLY A 64 -0.97 -7.39 -19.93
C GLY A 64 0.33 -8.09 -19.53
N VAL A 65 0.20 -9.29 -18.98
CA VAL A 65 1.32 -10.20 -18.71
C VAL A 65 1.59 -11.12 -19.90
N LYS A 66 2.83 -11.57 -20.07
CA LYS A 66 3.22 -12.51 -21.13
C LYS A 66 3.94 -13.72 -20.55
N LEU A 67 3.61 -14.90 -21.04
CA LEU A 67 4.37 -16.12 -20.78
C LEU A 67 5.44 -16.27 -21.87
N THR A 68 6.72 -16.40 -21.50
CA THR A 68 7.82 -16.64 -22.44
C THR A 68 7.95 -18.13 -22.77
N ASP A 69 8.68 -18.45 -23.84
CA ASP A 69 8.96 -19.84 -24.25
C ASP A 69 9.76 -20.61 -23.17
N GLU A 70 10.53 -19.90 -22.34
CA GLU A 70 11.25 -20.42 -21.18
C GLU A 70 10.37 -20.56 -19.93
N HIS A 71 9.04 -20.42 -20.06
CA HIS A 71 8.05 -20.53 -18.98
C HIS A 71 8.18 -19.46 -17.88
N ASN A 72 8.71 -18.28 -18.22
CA ASN A 72 8.74 -17.12 -17.32
C ASN A 72 7.54 -16.20 -17.57
N VAL A 73 7.06 -15.52 -16.52
CA VAL A 73 6.03 -14.47 -16.65
C VAL A 73 6.69 -13.11 -16.67
N VAL A 74 6.42 -12.32 -17.71
CA VAL A 74 6.89 -10.95 -17.87
C VAL A 74 5.72 -10.00 -17.62
N THR A 75 5.90 -9.07 -16.68
CA THR A 75 4.92 -8.04 -16.33
C THR A 75 5.00 -6.83 -17.28
N PRO A 76 3.96 -5.98 -17.33
CA PRO A 76 4.01 -4.72 -18.06
C PRO A 76 5.20 -3.85 -17.62
N ASN A 77 5.77 -3.09 -18.56
CA ASN A 77 6.88 -2.16 -18.27
C ASN A 77 6.51 -1.21 -17.12
N GLY A 78 7.44 -1.01 -16.18
CA GLY A 78 7.24 -0.15 -15.02
C GLY A 78 6.71 -0.87 -13.77
N PHE A 79 6.08 -2.04 -13.90
CA PHE A 79 5.52 -2.75 -12.74
C PHE A 79 6.61 -3.20 -11.76
N ALA A 80 7.73 -3.72 -12.27
CA ALA A 80 8.84 -4.19 -11.45
C ALA A 80 9.55 -3.03 -10.75
N GLU A 81 9.73 -1.92 -11.45
CA GLU A 81 10.34 -0.70 -10.92
C GLU A 81 9.47 -0.10 -9.81
N ALA A 82 8.15 0.03 -10.03
CA ALA A 82 7.22 0.47 -9.00
C ALA A 82 7.17 -0.49 -7.80
N TYR A 83 7.28 -1.79 -8.03
CA TYR A 83 7.37 -2.78 -6.95
C TYR A 83 8.66 -2.59 -6.13
N GLN A 84 9.77 -2.27 -6.78
CA GLN A 84 11.02 -1.97 -6.08
C GLN A 84 10.92 -0.69 -5.25
N GLU A 85 10.28 0.37 -5.75
CA GLU A 85 10.00 1.58 -4.96
C GLU A 85 9.11 1.26 -3.75
N TYR A 86 8.10 0.43 -3.95
CA TYR A 86 7.25 -0.07 -2.87
C TYR A 86 8.03 -0.82 -1.78
N VAL A 87 8.95 -1.71 -2.18
CA VAL A 87 9.82 -2.44 -1.25
C VAL A 87 10.79 -1.50 -0.54
N ASN A 88 11.42 -0.58 -1.26
CA ASN A 88 12.37 0.37 -0.70
C ASN A 88 11.73 1.33 0.32
N GLY A 89 10.44 1.65 0.14
CA GLY A 89 9.67 2.44 1.10
C GLY A 89 9.16 1.66 2.31
N GLY A 90 9.41 0.35 2.39
CA GLY A 90 8.95 -0.48 3.52
C GLY A 90 7.43 -0.69 3.57
N TRP A 91 6.72 -0.37 2.48
CA TRP A 91 5.24 -0.37 2.45
C TRP A 91 4.61 -1.75 2.62
N GLY A 92 5.38 -2.82 2.36
CA GLY A 92 4.96 -4.20 2.58
C GLY A 92 5.07 -4.71 4.00
N SER A 93 5.59 -3.90 4.92
CA SER A 93 5.88 -4.33 6.29
C SER A 93 5.19 -3.51 7.38
N LEU A 94 4.33 -2.54 7.01
CA LEU A 94 3.69 -1.59 7.93
C LEU A 94 3.09 -2.27 9.17
N GLN A 95 2.23 -3.26 8.95
CA GLN A 95 1.43 -3.88 10.01
C GLN A 95 2.06 -5.13 10.65
N PHE A 96 3.18 -5.60 10.13
CA PHE A 96 3.76 -6.86 10.57
C PHE A 96 4.67 -6.69 11.79
N ASP A 97 4.99 -7.82 12.42
CA ASP A 97 5.75 -7.86 13.67
C ASP A 97 7.21 -7.38 13.46
N PRO A 98 7.69 -6.43 14.28
CA PRO A 98 9.07 -5.96 14.25
C PRO A 98 10.13 -7.08 14.36
N GLN A 99 9.81 -8.21 15.00
CA GLN A 99 10.74 -9.35 15.08
C GLN A 99 11.12 -9.93 13.70
N PHE A 100 10.26 -9.73 12.69
CA PHE A 100 10.47 -10.17 11.31
C PHE A 100 10.75 -9.01 10.35
N GLY A 101 11.04 -7.81 10.87
CA GLY A 101 11.29 -6.61 10.07
C GLY A 101 10.03 -5.81 9.71
N GLY A 102 8.91 -6.07 10.38
CA GLY A 102 7.73 -5.23 10.33
C GLY A 102 7.87 -3.90 11.05
N GLN A 103 6.93 -2.98 10.82
CA GLN A 103 6.92 -1.68 11.49
C GLN A 103 6.01 -1.66 12.72
N GLY A 104 5.24 -2.73 12.98
CA GLY A 104 4.41 -2.86 14.18
C GLY A 104 3.24 -1.88 14.26
N LEU A 105 2.82 -1.31 13.13
CA LEU A 105 1.71 -0.34 13.10
C LEU A 105 0.34 -1.05 13.05
N PRO A 106 -0.75 -0.40 13.50
CA PRO A 106 -2.07 -1.01 13.46
C PRO A 106 -2.53 -1.34 12.03
N PHE A 107 -3.19 -2.49 11.85
CA PHE A 107 -3.83 -2.85 10.58
C PHE A 107 -4.86 -1.79 10.11
N SER A 108 -5.52 -1.10 11.06
CA SER A 108 -6.43 0.01 10.76
C SER A 108 -5.76 1.16 10.00
N LEU A 109 -4.43 1.34 10.10
CA LEU A 109 -3.66 2.27 9.28
C LEU A 109 -3.21 1.64 7.95
N ALA A 110 -2.85 0.34 7.95
CA ALA A 110 -2.43 -0.33 6.73
C ALA A 110 -3.57 -0.46 5.70
N ILE A 111 -4.83 -0.53 6.14
CA ILE A 111 -6.01 -0.62 5.28
C ILE A 111 -6.15 0.58 4.32
N PRO A 112 -6.23 1.84 4.77
CA PRO A 112 -6.34 2.99 3.86
C PRO A 112 -5.09 3.13 2.96
N VAL A 113 -3.91 2.73 3.45
CA VAL A 113 -2.70 2.67 2.60
C VAL A 113 -2.86 1.66 1.47
N GLN A 114 -3.38 0.47 1.76
CA GLN A 114 -3.67 -0.55 0.75
C GLN A 114 -4.76 -0.14 -0.22
N GLU A 115 -5.80 0.55 0.25
CA GLU A 115 -6.85 1.12 -0.60
C GLU A 115 -6.25 2.03 -1.68
N MET A 116 -5.23 2.82 -1.35
CA MET A 116 -4.59 3.69 -2.33
C MET A 116 -3.88 2.90 -3.44
N TRP A 117 -3.21 1.80 -3.11
CA TRP A 117 -2.58 0.92 -4.12
C TRP A 117 -3.62 0.32 -5.05
N HIS A 118 -4.68 -0.25 -4.48
CA HIS A 118 -5.73 -0.94 -5.22
C HIS A 118 -6.54 0.03 -6.11
N SER A 119 -6.80 1.24 -5.60
CA SER A 119 -7.54 2.27 -6.34
C SER A 119 -6.70 2.89 -7.45
N ALA A 120 -5.40 3.08 -7.23
CA ALA A 120 -4.48 3.57 -8.25
C ALA A 120 -4.30 2.57 -9.39
N ASN A 121 -4.09 1.29 -9.07
CA ASN A 121 -3.91 0.21 -10.04
C ASN A 121 -4.18 -1.16 -9.39
N MET A 122 -5.40 -1.68 -9.56
CA MET A 122 -5.81 -2.96 -8.97
C MET A 122 -4.91 -4.12 -9.41
N ALA A 123 -4.53 -4.19 -10.69
CA ALA A 123 -3.70 -5.28 -11.20
C ALA A 123 -2.31 -5.30 -10.56
N TRP A 124 -1.71 -4.12 -10.38
CA TRP A 124 -0.43 -4.00 -9.67
C TRP A 124 -0.58 -4.27 -8.17
N GLY A 125 -1.62 -3.74 -7.53
CA GLY A 125 -1.85 -3.88 -6.09
C GLY A 125 -2.09 -5.33 -5.62
N LEU A 126 -2.54 -6.22 -6.50
CA LEU A 126 -2.63 -7.66 -6.21
C LEU A 126 -1.27 -8.30 -5.92
N CYS A 127 -0.18 -7.81 -6.53
CA CYS A 127 1.15 -8.35 -6.34
C CYS A 127 1.59 -8.29 -4.86
N PRO A 128 1.64 -7.11 -4.20
CA PRO A 128 1.96 -7.06 -2.79
C PRO A 128 0.86 -7.68 -1.91
N LEU A 129 -0.44 -7.53 -2.25
CA LEU A 129 -1.55 -8.07 -1.45
C LEU A 129 -1.42 -9.59 -1.23
N LEU A 130 -1.16 -10.35 -2.30
CA LEU A 130 -1.04 -11.81 -2.20
C LEU A 130 0.17 -12.23 -1.35
N SER A 131 1.28 -11.50 -1.42
CA SER A 131 2.43 -11.73 -0.55
C SER A 131 2.11 -11.41 0.91
N GLN A 132 1.44 -10.29 1.20
CA GLN A 132 1.03 -9.93 2.56
C GLN A 132 0.08 -10.97 3.16
N GLY A 133 -0.93 -11.41 2.40
CA GLY A 133 -1.85 -12.45 2.87
C GLY A 133 -1.16 -13.80 3.12
N ALA A 134 -0.15 -14.15 2.32
CA ALA A 134 0.66 -15.34 2.57
C ALA A 134 1.51 -15.21 3.84
N VAL A 135 2.11 -14.04 4.10
CA VAL A 135 2.86 -13.77 5.33
C VAL A 135 1.96 -13.85 6.56
N GLU A 136 0.74 -13.32 6.49
CA GLU A 136 -0.22 -13.36 7.61
C GLU A 136 -0.67 -14.78 7.95
N ALA A 137 -0.71 -15.68 6.96
CA ALA A 137 -1.16 -17.06 7.14
C ALA A 137 -0.09 -18.01 7.69
N ILE A 138 1.19 -17.66 7.63
CA ILE A 138 2.36 -18.51 7.97
C ILE A 138 2.93 -18.11 9.32
#